data_AF-A0A8J2F9Z1-F1
#
_entry.id   AF-A0A8J2F9Z1-F1
#
_cell.length_a   1.000
_cell.length_b   1.000
_cell.length_c   1.000
_cell.angle_alpha   90.00
_cell.angle_beta   90.00
_cell.angle_gamma   90.00
#
_symmetry.space_group_name_H-M   'P 1'
#
loop_
_entity.id
_entity.type
_entity.pdbx_description
1 polymer ?
#
loop_
_entity_poly.entity_id
_entity_poly.type
_entity_poly.pdbx_seq_one_letter_code
_entity_poly.pdbx_strand_id
1 'polypeptide(L)'
;MLGQNLVDDLVSRGTYRADEIGIAVAGNHGLPGGGTSALRSPRRANNNPMAKFRLNVTQIKSTHKTQEESVVSNWYVHAAGGMPRDRGQVRGRFQARFNQYAQKAIKLYVSTIQAKWGLVTNLENDFATYQGVDYVTTRNPVDFSDCWVVRNTKIGREENNRYKNWLAWHKIGGLFWVAAPNAGYVSRGGPWGSGTRTNNSLAQQDMDFFLAGLEAAVTAVLDAAIQEQIVFGKATTVLVFNQLGGGLYWPKQWLPNGPKKDPQPGQVSYRSIFLRALAAEVVAPGGQRLKKAQFFKDVVLTGL
;
A
#
# COMPACT_ATOMS: atom_id res chain seq x y z
N MET A 1 -13.57 -8.07 -2.96
CA MET A 1 -12.74 -8.90 -3.86
C MET A 1 -12.29 -8.01 -5.01
N LEU A 2 -11.32 -7.10 -4.81
CA LEU A 2 -11.46 -5.78 -5.48
C LEU A 2 -10.21 -5.13 -6.11
N GLY A 3 -8.96 -5.57 -5.88
CA GLY A 3 -7.79 -4.89 -6.50
C GLY A 3 -7.04 -5.67 -7.59
N GLN A 4 -6.90 -6.99 -7.45
CA GLN A 4 -5.97 -7.80 -8.27
C GLN A 4 -6.63 -8.46 -9.47
N ASN A 5 -7.86 -8.94 -9.32
CA ASN A 5 -8.67 -9.40 -10.45
C ASN A 5 -8.89 -8.26 -11.45
N LEU A 6 -8.89 -7.02 -10.97
CA LEU A 6 -9.01 -5.85 -11.81
C LEU A 6 -7.81 -5.71 -12.75
N VAL A 7 -6.57 -5.91 -12.31
CA VAL A 7 -5.40 -5.84 -13.21
C VAL A 7 -5.50 -6.90 -14.30
N ASP A 8 -5.86 -8.15 -13.93
CA ASP A 8 -6.04 -9.21 -14.92
C ASP A 8 -7.23 -8.92 -15.86
N ASP A 9 -8.32 -8.34 -15.38
CA ASP A 9 -9.48 -7.94 -16.18
C ASP A 9 -9.15 -6.81 -17.16
N LEU A 10 -8.46 -5.76 -16.68
CA LEU A 10 -7.99 -4.63 -17.48
C LEU A 10 -7.02 -5.06 -18.59
N VAL A 11 -6.14 -6.02 -18.29
CA VAL A 11 -5.16 -6.54 -19.26
C VAL A 11 -5.79 -7.57 -20.21
N SER A 12 -6.59 -8.51 -19.70
CA SER A 12 -7.17 -9.61 -20.50
C SER A 12 -8.22 -9.16 -21.50
N ARG A 13 -8.91 -8.04 -21.23
CA ARG A 13 -9.81 -7.38 -22.19
C ARG A 13 -9.07 -6.62 -23.30
N GLY A 14 -7.74 -6.55 -23.23
CA GLY A 14 -6.91 -5.81 -24.18
C GLY A 14 -7.05 -4.29 -24.05
N THR A 15 -7.67 -3.79 -22.98
CA THR A 15 -7.95 -2.36 -22.78
C THR A 15 -6.68 -1.58 -22.46
N TYR A 16 -5.78 -2.16 -21.64
CA TYR A 16 -4.53 -1.52 -21.23
C TYR A 16 -3.37 -2.52 -21.23
N ARG A 17 -2.14 -2.04 -21.49
CA ARG A 17 -0.96 -2.88 -21.26
C ARG A 17 -0.65 -2.91 -19.77
N ALA A 18 -0.16 -4.05 -19.28
CA ALA A 18 0.17 -4.21 -17.87
C ALA A 18 1.15 -3.13 -17.36
N ASP A 19 2.17 -2.78 -18.15
CA ASP A 19 3.21 -1.83 -17.79
C ASP A 19 2.74 -0.37 -17.72
N GLU A 20 1.53 -0.09 -18.21
CA GLU A 20 0.86 1.21 -18.08
C GLU A 20 0.08 1.34 -16.77
N ILE A 21 -0.04 0.26 -15.98
CA ILE A 21 -0.85 0.22 -14.76
C ILE A 21 0.03 0.47 -13.54
N GLY A 22 -0.37 1.43 -12.69
CA GLY A 22 0.16 1.65 -11.36
C GLY A 22 -0.88 1.28 -10.30
N ILE A 23 -0.44 0.77 -9.15
CA ILE A 23 -1.34 0.44 -8.03
C ILE A 23 -0.91 1.21 -6.79
N ALA A 24 -1.85 1.96 -6.21
CA ALA A 24 -1.63 2.65 -4.93
C ALA A 24 -1.76 1.68 -3.75
N VAL A 25 -0.87 1.82 -2.78
CA VAL A 25 -0.78 1.00 -1.56
C VAL A 25 -0.61 1.90 -0.34
N ALA A 26 -1.58 1.87 0.57
CA ALA A 26 -1.41 2.52 1.87
C ALA A 26 -0.37 1.74 2.70
N GLY A 27 0.68 2.42 3.15
CA GLY A 27 1.85 1.75 3.70
C GLY A 27 2.71 2.59 4.63
N ASN A 28 2.11 3.41 5.49
CA ASN A 28 2.79 4.39 6.35
C ASN A 28 3.97 3.82 7.14
N HIS A 29 3.92 2.53 7.50
CA HIS A 29 4.91 1.88 8.34
C HIS A 29 5.97 1.09 7.56
N GLY A 30 5.97 1.14 6.23
CA GLY A 30 6.95 0.40 5.40
C GLY A 30 6.56 -1.06 5.13
N LEU A 31 5.42 -1.52 5.62
CA LEU A 31 4.74 -2.73 5.16
C LEU A 31 3.24 -2.42 5.01
N PRO A 32 2.48 -3.16 4.19
CA PRO A 32 1.04 -3.00 4.12
C PRO A 32 0.41 -3.99 5.08
N GLY A 33 -0.37 -3.44 6.01
CA GLY A 33 -1.10 -4.19 7.03
C GLY A 33 -0.23 -4.90 8.08
N GLY A 34 -0.86 -5.18 9.22
CA GLY A 34 -0.17 -5.78 10.37
C GLY A 34 0.30 -7.21 10.12
N GLY A 35 -0.30 -7.93 9.16
CA GLY A 35 -0.01 -9.33 8.90
C GLY A 35 1.39 -9.56 8.35
N THR A 36 1.84 -8.77 7.38
CA THR A 36 3.11 -9.02 6.65
C THR A 36 4.36 -8.67 7.46
N SER A 37 4.20 -8.03 8.62
CA SER A 37 5.26 -7.65 9.55
C SER A 37 5.49 -8.71 10.64
N ALA A 38 6.75 -8.87 11.09
CA ALA A 38 7.05 -9.58 12.32
C ALA A 38 7.89 -8.68 13.22
N LEU A 39 7.34 -8.36 14.38
CA LEU A 39 8.13 -7.88 15.51
C LEU A 39 8.76 -9.12 16.14
N ARG A 40 10.10 -9.23 16.07
CA ARG A 40 10.80 -10.08 17.03
C ARG A 40 11.07 -9.24 18.26
N SER A 41 10.71 -9.76 19.43
CA SER A 41 11.14 -9.20 20.71
C SER A 41 12.66 -8.93 20.66
N PRO A 42 13.12 -7.76 21.14
CA PRO A 42 14.53 -7.38 21.18
C PRO A 42 15.45 -8.46 21.79
N ARG A 43 14.93 -9.28 22.72
CA ARG A 43 15.67 -10.38 23.37
C ARG A 43 16.29 -11.42 22.44
N ARG A 44 15.87 -11.52 21.17
CA ARG A 44 16.42 -12.48 20.19
C ARG A 44 17.11 -11.83 18.99
N ALA A 45 17.28 -10.51 19.00
CA ALA A 45 18.01 -9.78 17.97
C ALA A 45 19.46 -9.61 18.45
N ASN A 46 20.30 -10.62 18.26
CA ASN A 46 21.74 -10.55 18.54
C ASN A 46 22.34 -9.32 17.83
N ASN A 47 22.66 -8.25 18.57
CA ASN A 47 23.43 -7.02 18.26
C ASN A 47 23.50 -6.48 16.81
N ASN A 48 22.63 -6.89 15.90
CA ASN A 48 22.64 -6.47 14.51
C ASN A 48 21.57 -5.38 14.32
N PRO A 49 21.98 -4.10 14.20
CA PRO A 49 21.05 -2.99 14.04
C PRO A 49 20.20 -3.08 12.76
N MET A 50 20.63 -3.82 11.74
CA MET A 50 19.89 -4.05 10.50
C MET A 50 18.79 -5.13 10.61
N ALA A 51 18.77 -5.93 11.68
CA ALA A 51 17.82 -7.03 11.86
C ALA A 51 16.43 -6.62 12.35
N LYS A 52 16.15 -5.30 12.43
CA LYS A 52 15.09 -4.71 13.24
C LYS A 52 13.71 -4.69 12.56
N PHE A 53 13.61 -4.63 11.23
CA PHE A 53 12.37 -4.95 10.49
C PHE A 53 12.58 -6.25 9.72
N ARG A 54 11.85 -7.30 10.08
CA ARG A 54 11.86 -8.54 9.28
C ARG A 54 10.51 -8.68 8.61
N LEU A 55 10.54 -8.66 7.28
CA LEU A 55 9.45 -9.17 6.46
C LEU A 55 9.04 -10.54 7.03
N ASN A 56 7.80 -10.65 7.48
CA ASN A 56 7.28 -11.92 7.96
C ASN A 56 6.87 -12.75 6.75
N VAL A 57 7.85 -13.43 6.15
CA VAL A 57 7.63 -14.26 4.95
C VAL A 57 6.51 -15.29 5.19
N THR A 58 6.32 -15.72 6.43
CA THR A 58 5.26 -16.67 6.79
C THR A 58 3.85 -16.07 6.67
N GLN A 59 3.72 -14.76 6.72
CA GLN A 59 2.43 -14.08 6.59
C GLN A 59 2.13 -13.63 5.18
N ILE A 60 3.07 -13.77 4.25
CA ILE A 60 2.81 -13.60 2.82
C ILE A 60 1.96 -14.78 2.33
N LYS A 61 0.69 -14.51 2.03
CA LYS A 61 -0.31 -15.51 1.62
C LYS A 61 -1.33 -14.91 0.68
N SER A 62 -2.14 -15.74 0.03
CA SER A 62 -3.23 -15.30 -0.85
C SER A 62 -4.58 -15.14 -0.13
N THR A 63 -4.61 -15.35 1.18
CA THR A 63 -5.85 -15.32 1.98
C THR A 63 -5.96 -14.07 2.85
N HIS A 64 -5.32 -12.98 2.43
CA HIS A 64 -5.45 -11.70 3.14
C HIS A 64 -6.85 -11.13 2.97
N LYS A 65 -7.36 -10.52 4.05
CA LYS A 65 -8.68 -9.88 4.06
C LYS A 65 -8.62 -8.44 3.59
N THR A 66 -7.49 -7.76 3.78
CA THR A 66 -7.30 -6.38 3.35
C THR A 66 -6.67 -6.36 1.96
N GLN A 67 -7.01 -5.34 1.18
CA GLN A 67 -6.60 -5.27 -0.23
C GLN A 67 -5.10 -5.00 -0.36
N GLU A 68 -4.55 -4.16 0.51
CA GLU A 68 -3.14 -3.77 0.54
C GLU A 68 -2.24 -4.95 0.88
N GLU A 69 -2.61 -5.73 1.91
CA GLU A 69 -1.89 -6.95 2.29
C GLU A 69 -1.92 -7.98 1.16
N SER A 70 -3.05 -8.09 0.46
CA SER A 70 -3.17 -9.01 -0.68
C SER A 70 -2.26 -8.56 -1.82
N VAL A 71 -2.29 -7.28 -2.23
CA VAL A 71 -1.52 -6.80 -3.40
C VAL A 71 -0.03 -6.96 -3.17
N VAL A 72 0.45 -6.61 -1.99
CA VAL A 72 1.87 -6.73 -1.67
C VAL A 72 2.30 -8.18 -1.42
N SER A 73 1.41 -9.02 -0.88
CA SER A 73 1.70 -10.46 -0.81
C SER A 73 1.80 -11.09 -2.19
N ASN A 74 0.91 -10.71 -3.10
CA ASN A 74 0.97 -11.12 -4.50
C ASN A 74 2.30 -10.66 -5.11
N TRP A 75 2.66 -9.38 -4.95
CA TRP A 75 3.94 -8.87 -5.43
C TRP A 75 5.14 -9.66 -4.92
N TYR A 76 5.23 -9.89 -3.59
CA TYR A 76 6.32 -10.67 -3.03
C TYR A 76 6.38 -12.09 -3.59
N VAL A 77 5.23 -12.74 -3.74
CA VAL A 77 5.15 -14.07 -4.34
C VAL A 77 5.74 -14.03 -5.74
N HIS A 78 5.22 -13.22 -6.65
CA HIS A 78 5.65 -13.28 -8.05
C HIS A 78 7.05 -12.70 -8.28
N ALA A 79 7.42 -11.64 -7.58
CA ALA A 79 8.74 -11.02 -7.69
C ALA A 79 9.86 -11.90 -7.11
N ALA A 80 9.61 -12.64 -6.02
CA ALA A 80 10.60 -13.55 -5.44
C ALA A 80 10.63 -14.94 -6.10
N GLY A 81 9.91 -15.13 -7.22
CA GLY A 81 9.87 -16.41 -7.94
C GLY A 81 9.03 -17.49 -7.24
N GLY A 82 8.10 -17.04 -6.38
CA GLY A 82 6.92 -17.68 -5.80
C GLY A 82 7.07 -18.80 -4.77
N MET A 83 6.16 -18.76 -3.79
CA MET A 83 5.33 -19.87 -3.28
C MET A 83 4.39 -19.32 -2.17
N PRO A 84 3.10 -19.05 -2.45
CA PRO A 84 2.15 -18.65 -1.42
C PRO A 84 1.71 -19.87 -0.59
N ARG A 85 1.68 -19.70 0.73
CA ARG A 85 1.09 -20.64 1.68
C ARG A 85 -0.39 -20.88 1.36
N ASP A 86 -0.72 -22.08 0.94
CA ASP A 86 -1.91 -22.75 1.48
C ASP A 86 -1.44 -23.69 2.59
N ARG A 87 -2.15 -23.64 3.71
CA ARG A 87 -1.72 -24.07 5.05
C ARG A 87 -1.11 -25.48 5.09
N GLY A 88 0.02 -25.64 5.79
CA GLY A 88 0.45 -26.94 6.35
C GLY A 88 1.75 -27.57 5.82
N GLN A 89 2.38 -27.08 4.75
CA GLN A 89 3.45 -27.83 4.04
C GLN A 89 4.89 -27.33 4.22
N VAL A 90 5.22 -26.56 5.26
CA VAL A 90 6.62 -26.16 5.55
C VAL A 90 7.27 -27.19 6.48
N ARG A 91 7.20 -28.46 6.09
CA ARG A 91 7.93 -29.58 6.73
C ARG A 91 8.35 -30.57 5.64
N GLY A 92 9.53 -31.15 5.78
CA GLY A 92 10.07 -32.12 4.82
C GLY A 92 10.55 -31.49 3.50
N ARG A 93 10.23 -32.12 2.38
CA ARG A 93 10.82 -31.86 1.05
C ARG A 93 10.68 -30.43 0.49
N PHE A 94 9.78 -29.60 1.04
CA PHE A 94 9.55 -28.25 0.55
C PHE A 94 10.28 -27.15 1.35
N GLN A 95 10.96 -27.50 2.44
CA GLN A 95 11.67 -26.54 3.30
C GLN A 95 12.77 -25.77 2.55
N ALA A 96 13.56 -26.46 1.72
CA ALA A 96 14.64 -25.84 0.96
C ALA A 96 14.12 -24.77 0.00
N ARG A 97 13.02 -25.07 -0.71
CA ARG A 97 12.38 -24.13 -1.64
C ARG A 97 11.74 -22.95 -0.90
N PHE A 98 11.11 -23.18 0.26
CA PHE A 98 10.62 -22.11 1.11
C PHE A 98 11.76 -21.19 1.60
N ASN A 99 12.88 -21.75 2.04
CA ASN A 99 14.03 -20.98 2.48
C ASN A 99 14.60 -20.11 1.32
N GLN A 100 14.70 -20.67 0.11
CA GLN A 100 15.12 -19.91 -1.07
C GLN A 100 14.17 -18.77 -1.40
N TYR A 101 12.86 -19.02 -1.38
CA TYR A 101 11.84 -18.00 -1.55
C TYR A 101 11.96 -16.90 -0.48
N ALA A 102 12.09 -17.28 0.80
CA ALA A 102 12.22 -16.35 1.90
C ALA A 102 13.44 -15.43 1.75
N GLN A 103 14.58 -15.97 1.33
CA GLN A 103 15.78 -15.17 1.07
C GLN A 103 15.56 -14.17 -0.08
N LYS A 104 14.88 -14.58 -1.17
CA LYS A 104 14.56 -13.69 -2.29
C LYS A 104 13.58 -12.59 -1.88
N ALA A 105 12.53 -12.93 -1.11
CA ALA A 105 11.56 -11.97 -0.61
C ALA A 105 12.20 -10.95 0.35
N ILE A 106 13.08 -11.40 1.24
CA ILE A 106 13.84 -10.51 2.14
C ILE A 106 14.75 -9.60 1.32
N LYS A 107 15.52 -10.13 0.35
CA LYS A 107 16.36 -9.31 -0.53
C LYS A 107 15.55 -8.25 -1.28
N LEU A 108 14.37 -8.62 -1.78
CA LEU A 108 13.45 -7.69 -2.44
C LEU A 108 13.01 -6.59 -1.48
N TYR A 109 12.58 -6.92 -0.26
CA TYR A 109 12.20 -5.92 0.74
C TYR A 109 13.36 -4.97 1.07
N VAL A 110 14.55 -5.52 1.33
CA VAL A 110 15.76 -4.74 1.65
C VAL A 110 16.10 -3.77 0.52
N SER A 111 16.02 -4.22 -0.74
CA SER A 111 16.42 -3.41 -1.89
C SER A 111 15.37 -2.39 -2.32
N THR A 112 14.11 -2.54 -1.93
CA THR A 112 13.00 -1.71 -2.44
C THR A 112 12.33 -0.83 -1.41
N ILE A 113 12.19 -1.29 -0.16
CA ILE A 113 11.39 -0.61 0.87
C ILE A 113 12.20 -0.32 2.13
N GLN A 114 12.98 -1.28 2.62
CA GLN A 114 13.75 -1.08 3.83
C GLN A 114 14.70 0.11 3.67
N ALA A 115 14.77 0.93 4.72
CA ALA A 115 15.59 2.12 4.75
C ALA A 115 15.24 3.22 3.74
N LYS A 116 14.06 3.11 3.11
CA LYS A 116 13.59 4.02 2.05
C LYS A 116 12.20 4.57 2.33
N TRP A 117 11.35 3.80 3.00
CA TRP A 117 9.97 4.17 3.27
C TRP A 117 9.48 3.62 4.61
N GLY A 118 8.71 4.43 5.34
CA GLY A 118 8.05 4.03 6.58
C GLY A 118 8.93 4.17 7.81
N LEU A 119 8.72 3.30 8.82
CA LEU A 119 9.38 3.43 10.13
C LEU A 119 10.90 3.17 10.04
N VAL A 120 11.69 4.05 10.67
CA VAL A 120 13.17 3.96 10.70
C VAL A 120 13.62 2.75 11.51
N THR A 121 13.06 2.57 12.70
CA THR A 121 13.37 1.43 13.55
C THR A 121 12.12 0.74 14.07
N ASN A 122 12.31 -0.45 14.65
CA ASN A 122 11.27 -1.24 15.32
C ASN A 122 11.45 -1.23 16.84
N LEU A 123 12.13 -0.22 17.36
CA LEU A 123 12.17 -0.03 18.80
C LEU A 123 10.77 0.33 19.28
N GLU A 124 10.40 -0.26 20.40
CA GLU A 124 9.06 -0.26 20.98
C GLU A 124 8.47 1.17 21.06
N ASN A 125 9.30 2.20 21.26
CA ASN A 125 8.85 3.59 21.44
C ASN A 125 9.23 4.55 20.30
N ASP A 126 9.71 4.05 19.15
CA ASP A 126 10.14 4.92 18.05
C ASP A 126 8.97 5.17 17.08
N PHE A 127 8.70 6.42 16.74
CA PHE A 127 7.72 6.81 15.72
C PHE A 127 8.39 7.45 14.51
N ALA A 128 9.73 7.53 14.52
CA ALA A 128 10.48 8.11 13.44
C ALA A 128 10.24 7.35 12.14
N THR A 129 9.97 8.10 11.08
CA THR A 129 9.81 7.60 9.73
C THR A 129 10.90 8.18 8.83
N TYR A 130 11.19 7.51 7.72
CA TYR A 130 12.15 8.04 6.72
C TYR A 130 11.66 9.34 6.08
N GLN A 131 10.35 9.58 6.11
CA GLN A 131 9.70 10.82 5.69
C GLN A 131 9.88 11.96 6.70
N GLY A 132 10.40 11.67 7.90
CA GLY A 132 10.53 12.66 8.98
C GLY A 132 9.22 13.02 9.68
N VAL A 133 8.15 12.24 9.44
CA VAL A 133 6.81 12.50 9.98
C VAL A 133 6.49 11.52 11.12
N ASP A 134 6.01 12.04 12.24
CA ASP A 134 5.31 11.25 13.26
C ASP A 134 3.81 11.19 12.92
N TYR A 135 3.42 10.12 12.23
CA TYR A 135 2.02 9.92 11.81
C TYR A 135 1.05 9.74 12.98
N VAL A 136 1.52 9.41 14.19
CA VAL A 136 0.66 9.22 15.36
C VAL A 136 0.18 10.56 15.91
N THR A 137 1.05 11.56 15.93
CA THR A 137 0.79 12.85 16.59
C THR A 137 0.60 14.01 15.63
N THR A 138 0.91 13.84 14.34
CA THR A 138 0.71 14.91 13.35
C THR A 138 -0.73 15.42 13.35
N ARG A 139 -0.83 16.75 13.25
CA ARG A 139 -2.07 17.51 13.09
C ARG A 139 -2.13 18.24 11.75
N ASN A 140 -1.16 17.98 10.87
CA ASN A 140 -1.09 18.59 9.55
C ASN A 140 -1.44 17.54 8.48
N PRO A 141 -2.57 17.69 7.76
CA PRO A 141 -2.95 16.77 6.69
C PRO A 141 -1.89 16.63 5.59
N VAL A 142 -1.10 17.67 5.35
CA VAL A 142 -0.05 17.67 4.31
C VAL A 142 1.06 16.67 4.64
N ASP A 143 1.24 16.29 5.90
CA ASP A 143 2.27 15.30 6.26
C ASP A 143 2.01 13.91 5.65
N PHE A 144 0.79 13.66 5.13
CA PHE A 144 0.42 12.46 4.38
C PHE A 144 0.73 12.54 2.86
N SER A 145 1.33 13.64 2.39
CA SER A 145 1.57 13.91 0.96
C SER A 145 2.90 13.37 0.42
N ASP A 146 3.38 12.22 0.92
CA ASP A 146 4.59 11.57 0.42
C ASP A 146 4.27 10.24 -0.25
N CYS A 147 5.03 9.88 -1.28
CA CYS A 147 4.84 8.65 -2.04
C CYS A 147 6.17 8.03 -2.51
N TRP A 148 6.34 6.73 -2.22
CA TRP A 148 7.48 5.93 -2.67
C TRP A 148 7.08 4.94 -3.77
N VAL A 149 7.77 5.00 -4.90
CA VAL A 149 7.45 4.17 -6.07
C VAL A 149 8.39 2.97 -6.17
N VAL A 150 7.82 1.76 -6.07
CA VAL A 150 8.51 0.53 -6.46
C VAL A 150 8.15 0.21 -7.91
N ARG A 151 9.12 0.34 -8.79
CA ARG A 151 8.94 0.22 -10.25
C ARG A 151 9.03 -1.24 -10.74
N ASN A 152 8.49 -1.50 -11.93
CA ASN A 152 8.64 -2.77 -12.66
C ASN A 152 8.20 -3.99 -11.82
N THR A 153 7.06 -3.85 -11.14
CA THR A 153 6.58 -4.83 -10.18
C THR A 153 5.86 -5.98 -10.88
N LYS A 154 5.97 -7.18 -10.32
CA LYS A 154 5.30 -8.37 -10.84
C LYS A 154 4.09 -8.70 -9.99
N ILE A 155 2.91 -8.72 -10.59
CA ILE A 155 1.65 -9.14 -9.95
C ILE A 155 1.08 -10.28 -10.79
N GLY A 156 0.61 -11.35 -10.16
CA GLY A 156 -0.10 -12.43 -10.84
C GLY A 156 -1.59 -12.40 -10.58
N ARG A 157 -2.31 -13.27 -11.30
CA ARG A 157 -3.76 -13.44 -11.15
C ARG A 157 -4.10 -14.12 -9.82
N GLU A 158 -5.12 -13.63 -9.13
CA GLU A 158 -5.69 -14.24 -7.95
C GLU A 158 -7.08 -14.83 -8.29
N GLU A 159 -7.38 -16.06 -7.87
CA GLU A 159 -8.71 -16.65 -7.98
C GLU A 159 -9.03 -17.49 -6.76
N ASN A 160 -10.25 -17.36 -6.22
CA ASN A 160 -10.69 -18.13 -5.05
C ASN A 160 -9.70 -18.06 -3.87
N ASN A 161 -9.11 -16.87 -3.63
CA ASN A 161 -8.06 -16.62 -2.64
C ASN A 161 -6.78 -17.43 -2.85
N ARG A 162 -6.43 -17.72 -4.11
CA ARG A 162 -5.21 -18.42 -4.51
C ARG A 162 -4.53 -17.68 -5.66
N TYR A 163 -3.23 -17.46 -5.58
CA TYR A 163 -2.46 -16.96 -6.72
C TYR A 163 -2.36 -18.08 -7.77
N LYS A 164 -2.97 -17.86 -8.93
CA LYS A 164 -2.95 -18.82 -10.05
C LYS A 164 -1.59 -18.77 -10.72
N ASN A 165 -1.12 -19.95 -11.17
CA ASN A 165 0.10 -20.16 -11.95
C ASN A 165 1.16 -19.08 -11.67
N TRP A 166 1.93 -19.22 -10.60
CA TRP A 166 3.06 -18.35 -10.23
C TRP A 166 4.01 -17.88 -11.37
N LEU A 167 4.01 -18.58 -12.52
CA LEU A 167 4.73 -18.23 -13.76
C LEU A 167 3.97 -17.26 -14.69
N ALA A 168 2.65 -17.19 -14.59
CA ALA A 168 1.78 -16.25 -15.29
C ALA A 168 1.61 -15.00 -14.43
N TRP A 169 2.43 -13.98 -14.72
CA TRP A 169 2.40 -12.68 -14.05
C TRP A 169 2.48 -11.56 -15.07
N HIS A 170 1.94 -10.42 -14.66
CA HIS A 170 1.99 -9.16 -15.36
C HIS A 170 3.12 -8.31 -14.77
N LYS A 171 3.93 -7.69 -15.62
CA LYS A 171 4.83 -6.61 -15.22
C LYS A 171 4.03 -5.32 -15.24
N ILE A 172 3.69 -4.80 -14.07
CA ILE A 172 3.01 -3.52 -13.96
C ILE A 172 4.02 -2.38 -13.81
N GLY A 173 3.57 -1.15 -14.11
CA GLY A 173 4.40 0.05 -14.06
C GLY A 173 5.03 0.29 -12.68
N GLY A 174 4.22 0.15 -11.63
CA GLY A 174 4.74 0.18 -10.26
C GLY A 174 3.69 0.04 -9.16
N LEU A 175 4.20 -0.13 -7.94
CA LEU A 175 3.46 0.02 -6.69
C LEU A 175 3.79 1.38 -6.08
N PHE A 176 2.78 2.19 -5.84
CA PHE A 176 2.86 3.54 -5.29
C PHE A 176 2.51 3.50 -3.81
N TRP A 177 3.55 3.43 -2.97
CA TRP A 177 3.41 3.38 -1.52
C TRP A 177 3.16 4.78 -1.01
N VAL A 178 2.08 4.98 -0.27
CA VAL A 178 1.68 6.31 0.21
C VAL A 178 1.34 6.27 1.69
N ALA A 179 1.58 7.40 2.35
CA ALA A 179 1.21 7.60 3.73
C ALA A 179 -0.27 8.01 3.81
N ALA A 180 -1.20 7.04 3.88
CA ALA A 180 -2.63 7.36 4.04
C ALA A 180 -2.98 7.54 5.52
N PRO A 181 -3.85 8.47 5.92
CA PRO A 181 -4.21 8.64 7.32
C PRO A 181 -4.76 7.34 7.89
N ASN A 182 -4.14 6.86 8.97
CA ASN A 182 -4.54 5.62 9.63
C ASN A 182 -5.43 5.98 10.82
N ALA A 183 -6.73 5.98 10.57
CA ALA A 183 -7.78 6.20 11.55
C ALA A 183 -8.42 4.88 12.00
N GLY A 184 -7.76 3.76 11.73
CA GLY A 184 -8.34 2.45 11.89
C GLY A 184 -7.79 1.66 13.07
N TYR A 185 -8.17 0.40 13.12
CA TYR A 185 -8.14 -0.43 14.32
C TYR A 185 -6.73 -0.61 14.94
N VAL A 186 -6.58 -0.21 16.22
CA VAL A 186 -5.45 -0.56 17.10
C VAL A 186 -5.41 -2.07 17.27
N SER A 187 -4.35 -2.72 16.79
CA SER A 187 -4.32 -4.19 16.62
C SER A 187 -4.54 -4.96 17.94
N ARG A 188 -5.05 -6.21 17.83
CA ARG A 188 -5.07 -7.22 18.91
C ARG A 188 -3.67 -7.64 19.38
N GLY A 189 -2.60 -7.11 18.78
CA GLY A 189 -1.20 -7.40 19.10
C GLY A 189 -0.58 -6.45 20.13
N GLY A 190 -1.37 -5.54 20.72
CA GLY A 190 -0.88 -4.56 21.69
C GLY A 190 -0.29 -3.30 21.04
N PRO A 191 0.38 -2.44 21.83
CA PRO A 191 0.88 -1.13 21.38
C PRO A 191 1.94 -1.23 20.28
N TRP A 192 2.52 -2.41 20.08
CA TRP A 192 3.68 -2.61 19.23
C TRP A 192 3.35 -2.87 17.76
N GLY A 193 2.10 -3.22 17.44
CA GLY A 193 1.67 -3.50 16.06
C GLY A 193 1.97 -2.33 15.12
N SER A 194 2.40 -2.61 13.89
CA SER A 194 2.76 -1.57 12.92
C SER A 194 1.59 -0.64 12.55
N GLY A 195 0.37 -1.17 12.55
CA GLY A 195 -0.86 -0.37 12.45
C GLY A 195 -1.09 0.54 13.67
N THR A 196 -0.70 0.13 14.88
CA THR A 196 -0.79 0.97 16.08
C THR A 196 0.20 2.14 16.02
N ARG A 197 1.43 1.90 15.55
CA ARG A 197 2.50 2.91 15.46
C ARG A 197 2.36 3.94 14.35
N THR A 198 1.27 3.85 13.59
CA THR A 198 0.89 4.86 12.59
C THR A 198 -0.54 5.34 12.82
N ASN A 199 -1.22 4.85 13.85
CA ASN A 199 -2.59 5.19 14.15
C ASN A 199 -2.67 6.61 14.70
N ASN A 200 -3.45 7.45 14.04
CA ASN A 200 -3.63 8.85 14.40
C ASN A 200 -4.99 9.03 15.08
N SER A 201 -5.01 9.38 16.36
CA SER A 201 -6.25 9.55 17.12
C SER A 201 -7.08 10.74 16.66
N LEU A 202 -6.45 11.80 16.12
CA LEU A 202 -7.17 12.91 15.51
C LEU A 202 -7.91 12.43 14.26
N ALA A 203 -7.27 11.67 13.37
CA ALA A 203 -7.93 11.10 12.20
C ALA A 203 -9.08 10.14 12.54
N GLN A 204 -9.07 9.51 13.72
CA GLN A 204 -10.21 8.74 14.22
C GLN A 204 -11.39 9.65 14.57
N GLN A 205 -11.12 10.75 15.25
CA GLN A 205 -12.12 11.62 15.90
C GLN A 205 -12.65 12.72 14.97
N ASP A 206 -11.81 13.17 14.04
CA ASP A 206 -12.05 14.28 13.14
C ASP A 206 -12.03 13.79 11.69
N MET A 207 -13.24 13.68 11.12
CA MET A 207 -13.44 13.23 9.75
C MET A 207 -12.86 14.23 8.74
N ASP A 208 -12.90 15.53 9.01
CA ASP A 208 -12.37 16.53 8.08
C ASP A 208 -10.85 16.43 7.99
N PHE A 209 -10.17 16.23 9.14
CA PHE A 209 -8.74 15.93 9.16
C PHE A 209 -8.41 14.63 8.40
N PHE A 210 -9.17 13.55 8.62
CA PHE A 210 -8.98 12.29 7.90
C PHE A 210 -9.15 12.46 6.38
N LEU A 211 -10.21 13.15 5.94
CA LEU A 211 -10.49 13.37 4.52
C LEU A 211 -9.45 14.29 3.87
N ALA A 212 -8.97 15.32 4.57
CA ALA A 212 -7.89 16.17 4.11
C ALA A 212 -6.56 15.39 3.98
N GLY A 213 -6.24 14.52 4.94
CA GLY A 213 -5.05 13.68 4.86
C GLY A 213 -5.12 12.65 3.73
N LEU A 214 -6.32 12.12 3.48
CA LEU A 214 -6.58 11.23 2.35
C LEU A 214 -6.43 11.96 1.01
N GLU A 215 -6.91 13.20 0.91
CA GLU A 215 -6.72 14.04 -0.28
C GLU A 215 -5.25 14.33 -0.54
N ALA A 216 -4.47 14.61 0.51
CA ALA A 216 -3.02 14.75 0.43
C ALA A 216 -2.34 13.47 -0.10
N ALA A 217 -2.72 12.30 0.43
CA ALA A 217 -2.21 11.01 -0.02
C ALA A 217 -2.56 10.72 -1.50
N VAL A 218 -3.82 10.92 -1.91
CA VAL A 218 -4.24 10.74 -3.31
C VAL A 218 -3.47 11.66 -4.24
N THR A 219 -3.32 12.93 -3.84
CA THR A 219 -2.55 13.94 -4.58
C THR A 219 -1.11 13.49 -4.77
N ALA A 220 -0.46 12.98 -3.73
CA ALA A 220 0.92 12.48 -3.80
C ALA A 220 1.09 11.29 -4.74
N VAL A 221 0.12 10.36 -4.78
CA VAL A 221 0.15 9.24 -5.73
C VAL A 221 0.04 9.74 -7.18
N LEU A 222 -0.87 10.70 -7.43
CA LEU A 222 -1.01 11.29 -8.77
C LEU A 222 0.28 12.01 -9.19
N ASP A 223 0.87 12.80 -8.30
CA ASP A 223 2.11 13.52 -8.58
C ASP A 223 3.28 12.59 -8.83
N ALA A 224 3.43 11.54 -8.04
CA ALA A 224 4.45 10.53 -8.25
C ALA A 224 4.28 9.82 -9.61
N ALA A 225 3.05 9.50 -10.00
CA ALA A 225 2.79 8.86 -11.30
C ALA A 225 3.06 9.80 -12.49
N ILE A 226 2.69 11.08 -12.36
CA ILE A 226 3.02 12.11 -13.36
C ILE A 226 4.54 12.29 -13.46
N GLN A 227 5.24 12.31 -12.33
CA GLN A 227 6.70 12.37 -12.30
C GLN A 227 7.33 11.13 -12.97
N GLU A 228 6.77 9.93 -12.77
CA GLU A 228 7.20 8.72 -13.47
C GLU A 228 7.10 8.85 -15.00
N GLN A 229 6.04 9.49 -15.50
CA GLN A 229 5.88 9.76 -16.92
C GLN A 229 6.89 10.80 -17.43
N ILE A 230 6.98 11.93 -16.73
CA ILE A 230 7.77 13.10 -17.19
C ILE A 230 9.26 12.83 -17.10
N VAL A 231 9.74 12.30 -15.97
CA VAL A 231 11.18 12.19 -15.69
C VAL A 231 11.76 10.89 -16.22
N PHE A 232 11.00 9.80 -16.13
CA PHE A 232 11.51 8.46 -16.46
C PHE A 232 10.92 7.89 -17.76
N GLY A 233 10.06 8.65 -18.46
CA GLY A 233 9.43 8.22 -19.70
C GLY A 233 8.50 7.00 -19.53
N LYS A 234 8.04 6.74 -18.31
CA LYS A 234 7.23 5.55 -18.00
C LYS A 234 5.75 5.86 -18.10
N ALA A 235 5.06 5.19 -19.01
CA ALA A 235 3.66 5.45 -19.34
C ALA A 235 2.64 4.93 -18.30
N THR A 236 2.88 5.12 -16.99
CA THR A 236 1.84 4.81 -15.98
C THR A 236 0.65 5.74 -16.18
N THR A 237 -0.29 5.31 -17.01
CA THR A 237 -1.43 6.07 -17.51
C THR A 237 -2.75 5.55 -16.96
N VAL A 238 -2.72 4.42 -16.24
CA VAL A 238 -3.84 3.88 -15.46
C VAL A 238 -3.42 3.74 -14.01
N LEU A 239 -4.16 4.38 -13.09
CA LEU A 239 -3.93 4.22 -11.65
C LEU A 239 -5.07 3.48 -10.99
N VAL A 240 -4.74 2.41 -10.27
CA VAL A 240 -5.67 1.63 -9.44
C VAL A 240 -5.49 2.03 -7.98
N PHE A 241 -6.53 2.61 -7.40
CA PHE A 241 -6.56 2.97 -5.99
C PHE A 241 -7.29 1.90 -5.19
N ASN A 242 -6.54 1.07 -4.48
CA ASN A 242 -7.08 0.09 -3.55
C ASN A 242 -7.31 0.73 -2.20
N GLN A 243 -8.56 1.14 -1.92
CA GLN A 243 -9.03 1.60 -0.61
C GLN A 243 -7.96 2.33 0.23
N LEU A 244 -7.29 3.36 -0.30
CA LEU A 244 -6.31 4.14 0.46
C LEU A 244 -6.97 4.73 1.72
N GLY A 245 -6.52 4.34 2.91
CA GLY A 245 -7.21 4.74 4.15
C GLY A 245 -8.54 4.01 4.38
N GLY A 246 -9.03 3.23 3.43
CA GLY A 246 -10.12 2.27 3.59
C GLY A 246 -9.66 0.95 4.23
N GLY A 247 -10.58 0.10 4.68
CA GLY A 247 -10.21 -1.20 5.27
C GLY A 247 -9.58 -1.10 6.67
N LEU A 248 -8.26 -1.37 6.79
CA LEU A 248 -7.59 -1.37 8.11
C LEU A 248 -7.52 0.02 8.72
N TYR A 249 -7.39 1.06 7.88
CA TYR A 249 -7.16 2.45 8.25
C TYR A 249 -8.46 3.27 8.36
N TRP A 250 -9.59 2.66 8.03
CA TRP A 250 -10.89 3.34 8.08
C TRP A 250 -11.39 3.44 9.52
N PRO A 251 -11.93 4.60 9.93
CA PRO A 251 -12.50 4.73 11.25
C PRO A 251 -13.84 4.00 11.32
N LYS A 252 -13.84 2.82 11.96
CA LYS A 252 -14.97 1.88 11.99
C LYS A 252 -16.26 2.46 12.54
N GLN A 253 -16.17 3.48 13.40
CA GLN A 253 -17.33 4.20 13.93
C GLN A 253 -18.16 4.95 12.88
N TRP A 254 -17.62 5.11 11.65
CA TRP A 254 -18.31 5.76 10.53
C TRP A 254 -18.74 4.76 9.45
N LEU A 255 -18.66 3.44 9.71
CA LEU A 255 -19.19 2.43 8.79
C LEU A 255 -20.71 2.29 8.96
N PRO A 256 -21.48 2.00 7.89
CA PRO A 256 -22.95 1.92 7.91
C PRO A 256 -23.55 0.90 8.92
N ASN A 257 -22.74 0.00 9.51
CA ASN A 257 -23.18 -1.04 10.44
C ASN A 257 -22.75 -0.80 11.91
N GLY A 258 -22.41 0.44 12.29
CA GLY A 258 -22.27 0.95 13.68
C GLY A 258 -23.07 2.26 13.84
N PRO A 259 -23.41 2.74 15.06
CA PRO A 259 -24.66 3.45 15.35
C PRO A 259 -24.94 4.62 14.39
N LYS A 260 -25.84 4.34 13.44
CA LYS A 260 -26.59 5.23 12.55
C LYS A 260 -26.21 6.72 12.63
N LYS A 261 -25.27 7.12 11.78
CA LYS A 261 -25.40 8.37 11.03
C LYS A 261 -25.01 8.07 9.60
N ASP A 262 -25.99 8.08 8.70
CA ASP A 262 -25.69 8.27 7.28
C ASP A 262 -24.78 9.49 7.14
N PRO A 263 -23.82 9.46 6.20
CA PRO A 263 -23.04 10.65 5.91
C PRO A 263 -24.00 11.79 5.55
N GLN A 264 -23.98 12.86 6.35
CA GLN A 264 -24.92 13.96 6.20
C GLN A 264 -24.74 14.66 4.83
N PRO A 265 -25.80 15.22 4.24
CA PRO A 265 -25.70 16.05 3.05
C PRO A 265 -24.66 17.16 3.29
N GLY A 266 -23.57 17.16 2.51
CA GLY A 266 -22.41 18.04 2.70
C GLY A 266 -21.11 17.33 3.07
N GLN A 267 -21.14 16.04 3.40
CA GLN A 267 -19.92 15.27 3.62
C GLN A 267 -19.20 14.97 2.31
N VAL A 268 -17.92 15.35 2.24
CA VAL A 268 -17.00 15.06 1.13
C VAL A 268 -16.93 13.55 0.94
N SER A 269 -17.46 13.07 -0.18
CA SER A 269 -17.36 11.65 -0.53
C SER A 269 -15.94 11.32 -0.97
N TYR A 270 -15.51 10.07 -0.75
CA TYR A 270 -14.23 9.57 -1.24
C TYR A 270 -14.07 9.85 -2.75
N ARG A 271 -15.12 9.67 -3.55
CA ARG A 271 -15.13 10.05 -4.97
C ARG A 271 -14.82 11.53 -5.21
N SER A 272 -15.37 12.44 -4.40
CA SER A 272 -15.13 13.88 -4.56
C SER A 272 -13.67 14.27 -4.28
N ILE A 273 -12.98 13.59 -3.35
CA ILE A 273 -11.53 13.78 -3.12
C ILE A 273 -10.74 13.48 -4.39
N PHE A 274 -11.05 12.34 -5.04
CA PHE A 274 -10.37 11.96 -6.28
C PHE A 274 -10.61 12.94 -7.41
N LEU A 275 -11.85 13.41 -7.57
CA LEU A 275 -12.20 14.39 -8.60
C LEU A 275 -11.48 15.73 -8.36
N ARG A 276 -11.38 16.19 -7.11
CA ARG A 276 -10.62 17.40 -6.77
C ARG A 276 -9.12 17.23 -7.06
N ALA A 277 -8.53 16.11 -6.62
CA ALA A 277 -7.12 15.83 -6.85
C ALA A 277 -6.79 15.73 -8.35
N LEU A 278 -7.70 15.17 -9.18
CA LEU A 278 -7.54 15.11 -10.63
C LEU A 278 -7.71 16.46 -11.33
N ALA A 279 -8.53 17.35 -10.78
CA ALA A 279 -8.75 18.71 -11.28
C ALA A 279 -7.66 19.70 -10.85
N ALA A 280 -6.74 19.30 -9.96
CA ALA A 280 -5.58 20.10 -9.61
C ALA A 280 -4.63 20.26 -10.81
N GLU A 281 -3.86 21.35 -10.81
CA GLU A 281 -2.87 21.64 -11.85
C GLU A 281 -1.48 21.17 -11.46
N VAL A 282 -0.72 20.76 -12.48
CA VAL A 282 0.71 20.53 -12.40
C VAL A 282 1.40 21.36 -13.47
N VAL A 283 2.60 21.85 -13.16
CA VAL A 283 3.44 22.56 -14.13
C VAL A 283 4.30 21.54 -14.85
N ALA A 284 4.02 21.31 -16.13
CA ALA A 284 4.78 20.42 -16.99
C ALA A 284 6.13 21.07 -17.41
N PRO A 285 7.10 20.27 -17.90
CA PRO A 285 8.30 20.81 -18.53
C PRO A 285 7.93 21.84 -19.61
N GLY A 286 8.56 23.01 -19.58
CA GLY A 286 8.21 24.14 -20.46
C GLY A 286 7.19 25.11 -19.86
N GLY A 287 6.77 24.92 -18.59
CA GLY A 287 5.96 25.89 -17.85
C GLY A 287 4.45 25.82 -18.13
N GLN A 288 4.00 24.90 -18.98
CA GLN A 288 2.59 24.70 -19.26
C GLN A 288 1.87 24.15 -18.02
N ARG A 289 0.74 24.77 -17.67
CA ARG A 289 -0.15 24.25 -16.62
C ARG A 289 -1.14 23.27 -17.23
N LEU A 290 -1.12 22.04 -16.73
CA LEU A 290 -2.00 20.96 -17.16
C LEU A 290 -2.78 20.43 -15.95
N LYS A 291 -4.02 20.01 -16.17
CA LYS A 291 -4.79 19.28 -15.17
C LYS A 291 -4.19 17.88 -15.01
N LYS A 292 -4.11 17.37 -13.78
CA LYS A 292 -3.57 16.01 -13.52
C LYS A 292 -4.31 14.94 -14.31
N ALA A 293 -5.62 15.10 -14.50
CA ALA A 293 -6.44 14.22 -15.34
C ALA A 293 -5.90 14.02 -16.77
N GLN A 294 -5.20 15.01 -17.34
CA GLN A 294 -4.68 14.95 -18.71
C GLN A 294 -3.49 13.98 -18.86
N PHE A 295 -2.90 13.52 -17.75
CA PHE A 295 -1.80 12.55 -17.75
C PHE A 295 -2.29 11.10 -17.67
N PHE A 296 -3.58 10.87 -17.45
CA PHE A 296 -4.13 9.54 -17.24
C PHE A 296 -5.14 9.19 -18.32
N LYS A 297 -5.02 7.99 -18.88
CA LYS A 297 -6.08 7.37 -19.69
C LYS A 297 -7.27 7.04 -18.80
N ASP A 298 -6.99 6.58 -17.58
CA ASP A 298 -8.01 6.15 -16.64
C ASP A 298 -7.52 6.19 -15.18
N VAL A 299 -8.47 6.34 -14.25
CA VAL A 299 -8.23 6.22 -12.81
C VAL A 299 -9.32 5.36 -12.21
N VAL A 300 -8.95 4.16 -11.77
CA VAL A 300 -9.88 3.16 -11.28
C VAL A 300 -9.88 3.13 -9.76
N LEU A 301 -11.05 3.37 -9.18
CA LEU A 301 -11.27 3.29 -7.73
C LEU A 301 -11.88 1.94 -7.38
N THR A 302 -11.23 1.18 -6.49
CA THR A 302 -11.72 -0.14 -6.11
C THR A 302 -12.28 -0.13 -4.70
N GLY A 303 -13.46 -0.74 -4.54
CA GLY A 303 -14.08 -0.95 -3.24
C GLY A 303 -14.60 0.30 -2.52
N LEU A 304 -15.14 1.26 -3.29
CA LEU A 304 -16.10 2.22 -2.75
C LEU A 304 -17.42 1.53 -2.40
#